data_AF-A0A962DV73-F1
#
_entry.id   AF-A0A962DV73-F1
#
_cell.length_a   1.000
_cell.length_b   1.000
_cell.length_c   1.000
_cell.angle_alpha   90.00
_cell.angle_beta   90.00
_cell.angle_gamma   90.00
#
_symmetry.space_group_name_H-M   'P 1'
#
loop_
_entity.id
_entity.type
_entity.pdbx_description
1 polymer ?
#
loop_
_entity_poly.entity_id
_entity_poly.type
_entity_poly.pdbx_seq_one_letter_code
_entity_poly.pdbx_strand_id
1 'polypeptide(L)'
;MAELVATTGTPAYVYCAARVSQNVARLRTALKSIGAPTRLMYAMKSNRYPPLLAHLRALGLDLDVTSPGEVRHALNNGFEVRQLSFTAGCLSRADYAALAGWPEIWINADSLTQLRRIAEVSPGRELGLRINPASALGYNELVSYSGSKASKFGVYRDRFEEALELAAGSGLNLTGLHCHAGCGFLTPQLGSVERVFARICEFLEVAPQIKTLNLGGGLGIPLVAADEELDLTAWAALVRRYFGHRKLKLCFEPGDYLVKDAGALLTEVTQVERKGDRLFVGVNAGFNVHPEPAHYRLPLIPAPATLRPEPPQCVTIAGNINEALDLWAEDESLPAVREGDTLCFLNAGGYGASMASAHCLRNEMTEHLLPPIQPGGFDVEQISDANQRAWDELYASTAELVWGHEPLPFLAGFAEAFRQVLKSPSRLLDAGVGEGRNLHFLLDCGADEVHAMDASTHALEKIPASLRSQLQLRVGDLAATGFPGEHFDAITLLDVFETLPNAEAVLAELYHVLKPGGLLLCNIPGHDDGVAGQDMREIGDDSFLYQSTYYYRFIEPEAAQLLLENAGFEVVHSGRREWREAPHPGFRDEEHTHVSHVLLVRRPPQHRG
;
A
#
# COMPACT_ATOMS: atom_id res chain seq x y z
N MET A 1 8.55 -13.65 -13.15
CA MET A 1 9.86 -13.68 -12.45
C MET A 1 11.00 -14.13 -13.35
N ALA A 2 10.89 -15.27 -14.05
CA ALA A 2 11.95 -15.74 -14.97
C ALA A 2 12.33 -14.71 -16.06
N GLU A 3 11.34 -14.05 -16.67
CA GLU A 3 11.57 -12.99 -17.66
C GLU A 3 12.25 -11.74 -17.05
N LEU A 4 11.91 -11.41 -15.80
CA LEU A 4 12.54 -10.32 -15.08
C LEU A 4 14.01 -10.63 -14.84
N VAL A 5 14.34 -11.84 -14.38
CA VAL A 5 15.73 -12.28 -14.19
C VAL A 5 16.52 -12.27 -15.50
N ALA A 6 15.90 -12.72 -16.60
CA ALA A 6 16.55 -12.71 -17.91
C ALA A 6 16.91 -11.30 -18.40
N THR A 7 16.19 -10.27 -17.95
CA THR A 7 16.43 -8.87 -18.33
C THR A 7 17.30 -8.11 -17.34
N THR A 8 17.20 -8.39 -16.03
CA THR A 8 17.94 -7.68 -14.99
C THR A 8 19.27 -8.33 -14.62
N GLY A 9 19.43 -9.63 -14.86
CA GLY A 9 20.51 -10.44 -14.30
C GLY A 9 20.40 -10.59 -12.78
N THR A 10 21.45 -11.15 -12.17
CA THR A 10 21.63 -11.25 -10.70
C THR A 10 23.10 -11.00 -10.31
N PRO A 11 23.38 -10.49 -9.11
CA PRO A 11 22.42 -10.06 -8.09
C PRO A 11 21.74 -8.73 -8.44
N ALA A 12 20.42 -8.63 -8.23
CA ALA A 12 19.66 -7.45 -8.60
C ALA A 12 18.56 -7.15 -7.57
N TYR A 13 18.46 -5.89 -7.11
CA TYR A 13 17.29 -5.43 -6.39
C TYR A 13 16.19 -5.03 -7.36
N VAL A 14 14.97 -5.43 -7.06
CA VAL A 14 13.76 -5.03 -7.78
C VAL A 14 12.78 -4.40 -6.81
N TYR A 15 12.24 -3.24 -7.18
CA TYR A 15 11.33 -2.46 -6.36
C TYR A 15 9.97 -2.32 -7.06
N CYS A 16 8.88 -2.67 -6.39
CA CYS A 16 7.53 -2.55 -6.90
C CYS A 16 6.96 -1.15 -6.60
N ALA A 17 6.91 -0.27 -7.61
CA ALA A 17 6.36 1.07 -7.44
C ALA A 17 4.88 1.06 -7.00
N ALA A 18 4.08 0.08 -7.44
CA ALA A 18 2.69 -0.08 -7.00
C ALA A 18 2.59 -0.31 -5.49
N ARG A 19 3.45 -1.18 -4.92
CA ARG A 19 3.46 -1.44 -3.47
C ARG A 19 3.87 -0.21 -2.68
N VAL A 20 4.86 0.56 -3.17
CA VAL A 20 5.23 1.85 -2.57
C VAL A 20 4.03 2.82 -2.57
N SER A 21 3.30 2.94 -3.68
CA SER A 21 2.10 3.78 -3.78
C SER A 21 1.02 3.36 -2.79
N GLN A 22 0.76 2.04 -2.67
CA GLN A 22 -0.18 1.49 -1.69
C GLN A 22 0.24 1.84 -0.25
N ASN A 23 1.51 1.68 0.11
CA ASN A 23 2.03 2.03 1.44
C ASN A 23 1.85 3.52 1.75
N VAL A 24 2.13 4.39 0.78
CA VAL A 24 1.89 5.83 0.90
C VAL A 24 0.40 6.13 1.10
N ALA A 25 -0.48 5.50 0.32
CA ALA A 25 -1.93 5.70 0.41
C ALA A 25 -2.49 5.27 1.77
N ARG A 26 -2.13 4.06 2.24
CA ARG A 26 -2.52 3.53 3.56
C ARG A 26 -2.12 4.50 4.68
N LEU A 27 -0.88 4.97 4.65
CA LEU A 27 -0.40 5.93 5.66
C LEU A 27 -1.11 7.28 5.56
N ARG A 28 -1.35 7.81 4.35
CA ARG A 28 -2.11 9.06 4.15
C ARG A 28 -3.52 8.97 4.72
N THR A 29 -4.21 7.86 4.50
CA THR A 29 -5.54 7.63 5.08
C THR A 29 -5.50 7.67 6.61
N ALA A 30 -4.53 7.00 7.22
CA ALA A 30 -4.33 7.05 8.67
C ALA A 30 -4.03 8.49 9.15
N LEU A 31 -3.15 9.22 8.46
CA LEU A 31 -2.80 10.60 8.79
C LEU A 31 -3.98 11.56 8.70
N LYS A 32 -4.87 11.40 7.71
CA LYS A 32 -6.10 12.21 7.58
C LYS A 32 -7.00 12.09 8.82
N SER A 33 -7.06 10.90 9.43
CA SER A 33 -7.91 10.64 10.61
C SER A 33 -7.47 11.37 11.89
N ILE A 34 -6.23 11.91 11.91
CA ILE A 34 -5.66 12.62 13.07
C ILE A 34 -6.34 13.97 13.29
N GLY A 35 -6.82 14.63 12.23
CA GLY A 35 -7.46 15.94 12.32
C GLY A 35 -6.50 17.11 12.57
N ALA A 36 -5.21 16.95 12.26
CA ALA A 36 -4.18 18.00 12.35
C ALA A 36 -3.44 18.15 11.00
N PRO A 37 -2.81 19.31 10.71
CA PRO A 37 -1.95 19.45 9.55
C PRO A 37 -0.79 18.45 9.60
N THR A 38 -0.65 17.61 8.57
CA THR A 38 0.41 16.60 8.49
C THR A 38 1.38 16.87 7.34
N ARG A 39 2.63 16.45 7.51
CA ARG A 39 3.66 16.42 6.46
C ARG A 39 4.31 15.05 6.46
N LEU A 40 4.41 14.44 5.28
CA LEU A 40 5.06 13.16 5.10
C LEU A 40 6.41 13.35 4.41
N MET A 41 7.47 12.87 5.04
CA MET A 41 8.84 13.01 4.58
C MET A 41 9.46 11.62 4.48
N TYR A 42 9.87 11.19 3.30
CA TYR A 42 10.52 9.90 3.16
C TYR A 42 11.95 9.93 3.72
N ALA A 43 12.30 8.98 4.59
CA ALA A 43 13.64 8.86 5.14
C ALA A 43 14.60 8.20 4.13
N MET A 44 15.28 9.02 3.33
CA MET A 44 16.09 8.58 2.19
C MET A 44 17.25 7.64 2.56
N LYS A 45 17.72 7.67 3.80
CA LYS A 45 18.71 6.71 4.31
C LYS A 45 18.26 5.24 4.16
N SER A 46 16.94 4.99 4.09
CA SER A 46 16.38 3.65 3.84
C SER A 46 16.68 3.18 2.42
N ASN A 47 16.35 3.97 1.40
CA ASN A 47 16.70 3.72 0.00
C ASN A 47 16.83 5.06 -0.77
N ARG A 48 17.89 5.19 -1.57
CA ARG A 48 18.25 6.41 -2.30
C ARG A 48 18.26 6.23 -3.83
N TYR A 49 17.67 5.16 -4.33
CA TYR A 49 17.64 4.85 -5.76
C TYR A 49 16.91 5.96 -6.55
N PRO A 50 17.55 6.62 -7.54
CA PRO A 50 16.99 7.77 -8.24
C PRO A 50 15.57 7.57 -8.82
N PRO A 51 15.26 6.46 -9.52
CA PRO A 51 13.88 6.22 -9.98
C PRO A 51 12.86 6.09 -8.85
N LEU A 52 13.21 5.46 -7.72
CA LEU A 52 12.33 5.37 -6.55
C LEU A 52 12.08 6.75 -5.94
N LEU A 53 13.12 7.59 -5.83
CA LEU A 53 12.98 8.97 -5.37
C LEU A 53 12.08 9.80 -6.31
N ALA A 54 12.21 9.61 -7.62
CA ALA A 54 11.35 10.26 -8.59
C ALA A 54 9.87 9.84 -8.42
N HIS A 55 9.62 8.56 -8.16
CA HIS A 55 8.28 8.03 -7.88
C HIS A 55 7.68 8.63 -6.60
N LEU A 56 8.43 8.64 -5.50
CA LEU A 56 8.00 9.23 -4.23
C LEU A 56 7.73 10.73 -4.34
N ARG A 57 8.53 11.45 -5.14
CA ARG A 57 8.30 12.86 -5.47
C ARG A 57 7.00 13.06 -6.25
N ALA A 58 6.73 12.22 -7.25
CA ALA A 58 5.49 12.26 -8.02
C ALA A 58 4.26 11.99 -7.13
N LEU A 59 4.41 11.14 -6.12
CA LEU A 59 3.39 10.94 -5.10
C LEU A 59 3.23 12.16 -4.17
N GLY A 60 4.14 13.14 -4.18
CA GLY A 60 4.08 14.37 -3.39
C GLY A 60 4.68 14.24 -1.99
N LEU A 61 5.67 13.37 -1.80
CA LEU A 61 6.43 13.29 -0.55
C LEU A 61 7.60 14.28 -0.54
N ASP A 62 7.91 14.75 0.65
CA ASP A 62 9.15 15.49 0.96
C ASP A 62 10.23 14.51 1.47
N LEU A 63 11.41 14.98 1.90
CA LEU A 63 12.49 14.09 2.35
C LEU A 63 13.02 14.43 3.75
N ASP A 64 13.27 13.40 4.56
CA ASP A 64 14.19 13.43 5.69
C ASP A 64 15.58 13.02 5.19
N VAL A 65 16.57 13.86 5.49
CA VAL A 65 17.97 13.72 5.05
C VAL A 65 18.91 13.83 6.23
N THR A 66 20.02 13.11 6.18
CA THR A 66 20.90 12.89 7.33
C THR A 66 22.36 13.25 7.05
N SER A 67 22.69 13.73 5.85
CA SER A 67 24.02 14.24 5.51
C SER A 67 23.97 15.30 4.40
N PRO A 68 24.98 16.18 4.29
CA PRO A 68 25.09 17.09 3.14
C PRO A 68 25.17 16.36 1.80
N GLY A 69 25.68 15.11 1.78
CA GLY A 69 25.68 14.26 0.60
C GLY A 69 24.26 13.88 0.18
N GLU A 70 23.41 13.50 1.14
CA GLU A 70 21.99 13.24 0.91
C GLU A 70 21.25 14.50 0.45
N VAL A 71 21.54 15.68 1.01
CA VAL A 71 20.97 16.95 0.51
C VAL A 71 21.28 17.14 -0.98
N ARG A 72 22.55 17.00 -1.38
CA ARG A 72 22.94 17.13 -2.81
C ARG A 72 22.28 16.07 -3.68
N HIS A 73 22.18 14.83 -3.19
CA HIS A 73 21.51 13.74 -3.91
C HIS A 73 20.03 14.06 -4.14
N ALA A 74 19.32 14.55 -3.12
CA ALA A 74 17.94 14.98 -3.24
C ALA A 74 17.75 16.11 -4.27
N LEU A 75 18.61 17.14 -4.22
CA LEU A 75 18.56 18.26 -5.18
C LEU A 75 18.84 17.79 -6.62
N ASN A 76 19.82 16.91 -6.81
CA ASN A 76 20.11 16.30 -8.12
C ASN A 76 18.95 15.43 -8.63
N ASN A 77 18.09 14.95 -7.74
CA ASN A 77 16.86 14.22 -8.04
C ASN A 77 15.63 15.13 -8.00
N GLY A 78 15.78 16.44 -8.23
CA GLY A 78 14.69 17.38 -8.48
C GLY A 78 13.79 17.71 -7.29
N PHE A 79 14.23 17.42 -6.05
CA PHE A 79 13.62 18.00 -4.86
C PHE A 79 14.15 19.42 -4.64
N GLU A 80 13.35 20.27 -4.02
CA GLU A 80 13.76 21.63 -3.63
C GLU A 80 14.25 21.67 -2.18
N VAL A 81 15.10 22.65 -1.84
CA VAL A 81 15.66 22.80 -0.48
C VAL A 81 14.57 22.85 0.60
N ARG A 82 13.46 23.56 0.34
CA ARG A 82 12.30 23.66 1.26
C ARG A 82 11.57 22.34 1.52
N GLN A 83 11.76 21.35 0.65
CA GLN A 83 11.21 20.00 0.79
C GLN A 83 12.07 19.10 1.69
N LEU A 84 13.23 19.58 2.13
CA LEU A 84 14.18 18.78 2.91
C LEU A 84 14.11 19.18 4.39
N SER A 85 14.16 18.17 5.26
CA SER A 85 14.44 18.35 6.68
C SER A 85 15.63 17.50 7.07
N PHE A 86 16.60 18.15 7.69
CA PHE A 86 17.90 17.59 8.02
C PHE A 86 17.96 17.19 9.49
N THR A 87 18.28 15.94 9.77
CA THR A 87 18.46 15.44 11.14
C THR A 87 19.70 14.56 11.23
N ALA A 88 20.74 15.03 11.92
CA ALA A 88 21.95 14.23 12.15
C ALA A 88 22.74 14.69 13.39
N GLY A 89 23.40 13.75 14.06
CA GLY A 89 24.33 14.01 15.16
C GLY A 89 25.79 14.11 14.67
N CYS A 90 26.70 14.53 15.56
CA CYS A 90 28.15 14.43 15.35
C CYS A 90 28.72 15.09 14.08
N LEU A 91 28.14 16.19 13.62
CA LEU A 91 28.54 16.91 12.40
C LEU A 91 29.91 17.58 12.49
N SER A 92 30.64 17.57 11.38
CA SER A 92 31.89 18.30 11.20
C SER A 92 31.66 19.79 10.89
N ARG A 93 32.70 20.61 11.00
CA ARG A 93 32.64 22.04 10.58
C ARG A 93 32.31 22.18 9.09
N ALA A 94 32.78 21.27 8.25
CA ALA A 94 32.48 21.27 6.83
C ALA A 94 30.99 20.99 6.57
N ASP A 95 30.36 20.14 7.38
CA ASP A 95 28.93 19.88 7.28
C ASP A 95 28.10 21.13 7.60
N TYR A 96 28.45 21.85 8.69
CA TYR A 96 27.79 23.12 9.02
C TYR A 96 27.98 24.17 7.92
N ALA A 97 29.19 24.27 7.35
CA ALA A 97 29.46 25.19 6.25
C ALA A 97 28.60 24.84 5.01
N ALA A 98 28.42 23.56 4.70
CA ALA A 98 27.53 23.13 3.62
C ALA A 98 26.06 23.48 3.93
N LEU A 99 25.59 23.21 5.15
CA LEU A 99 24.21 23.49 5.59
C LEU A 99 23.86 24.99 5.60
N ALA A 100 24.84 25.87 5.81
CA ALA A 100 24.66 27.31 5.70
C ALA A 100 24.40 27.75 4.24
N GLY A 101 24.86 26.98 3.25
CA GLY A 101 24.59 27.22 1.83
C GLY A 101 23.15 26.89 1.39
N TRP A 102 22.35 26.27 2.26
CA TRP A 102 20.95 25.92 1.99
C TRP A 102 20.04 26.65 2.99
N PRO A 103 19.69 27.93 2.77
CA PRO A 103 18.99 28.75 3.75
C PRO A 103 17.62 28.22 4.15
N GLU A 104 16.89 27.62 3.20
CA GLU A 104 15.51 27.13 3.37
C GLU A 104 15.40 25.70 3.93
N ILE A 105 16.53 25.02 4.20
CA ILE A 105 16.47 23.65 4.73
C ILE A 105 16.01 23.70 6.18
N TRP A 106 15.03 22.87 6.52
CA TRP A 106 14.64 22.70 7.91
C TRP A 106 15.71 21.87 8.63
N ILE A 107 16.22 22.32 9.78
CA ILE A 107 17.23 21.57 10.54
C ILE A 107 16.65 21.17 11.89
N ASN A 108 16.80 19.91 12.27
CA ASN A 108 16.58 19.44 13.64
C ASN A 108 17.94 19.30 14.34
N ALA A 109 18.30 20.27 15.18
CA ALA A 109 19.54 20.25 15.95
C ALA A 109 19.53 19.05 16.91
N ASP A 110 20.60 18.26 16.94
CA ASP A 110 20.67 17.02 17.73
C ASP A 110 21.24 17.24 19.15
N SER A 111 21.91 18.37 19.40
CA SER A 111 22.52 18.68 20.69
C SER A 111 22.74 20.18 20.92
N LEU A 112 23.06 20.56 22.16
CA LEU A 112 23.44 21.92 22.54
C LEU A 112 24.67 22.41 21.75
N THR A 113 25.61 21.52 21.45
CA THR A 113 26.77 21.86 20.61
C THR A 113 26.33 22.24 19.20
N GLN A 114 25.34 21.55 18.63
CA GLN A 114 24.82 21.92 17.32
C GLN A 114 24.09 23.27 17.34
N LEU A 115 23.32 23.57 18.39
CA LEU A 115 22.70 24.89 18.54
C LEU A 115 23.75 26.01 18.47
N ARG A 116 24.85 25.88 19.20
CA ARG A 116 25.96 26.85 19.13
C ARG A 116 26.54 26.98 17.72
N ARG A 117 26.79 25.85 17.05
CA ARG A 117 27.38 25.83 15.70
C ARG A 117 26.44 26.39 14.64
N ILE A 118 25.15 26.07 14.72
CA ILE A 118 24.14 26.60 13.80
C ILE A 118 24.00 28.11 14.00
N ALA A 119 24.01 28.61 15.24
CA ALA A 119 24.00 30.05 15.50
C ALA A 119 25.22 30.77 14.91
N GLU A 120 26.40 30.14 14.91
CA GLU A 120 27.62 30.68 14.29
C GLU A 120 27.49 30.81 12.75
N VAL A 121 26.94 29.80 12.07
CA VAL A 121 26.95 29.73 10.59
C VAL A 121 25.64 30.15 9.93
N SER A 122 24.55 30.24 10.70
CA SER A 122 23.19 30.55 10.22
C SER A 122 22.41 31.32 11.30
N PRO A 123 22.87 32.53 11.67
CA PRO A 123 22.24 33.33 12.70
C PRO A 123 20.78 33.66 12.35
N GLY A 124 19.89 33.67 13.35
CA GLY A 124 18.48 33.96 13.13
C GLY A 124 17.66 32.82 12.54
N ARG A 125 18.28 31.66 12.23
CA ARG A 125 17.58 30.53 11.59
C ARG A 125 16.42 30.02 12.46
N GLU A 126 15.32 29.70 11.80
CA GLU A 126 14.24 28.90 12.35
C GLU A 126 14.57 27.40 12.24
N LEU A 127 14.39 26.65 13.32
CA LEU A 127 14.79 25.24 13.39
C LEU A 127 13.99 24.44 14.42
N GLY A 128 14.17 23.11 14.37
CA GLY A 128 13.72 22.18 15.38
C GLY A 128 14.85 21.70 16.29
N LEU A 129 14.49 21.18 17.47
CA LEU A 129 15.42 20.50 18.38
C LEU A 129 15.01 19.04 18.51
N ARG A 130 15.94 18.12 18.27
CA ARG A 130 15.71 16.71 18.54
C ARG A 130 15.78 16.46 20.04
N ILE A 131 14.71 15.91 20.58
CA ILE A 131 14.58 15.55 21.98
C ILE A 131 14.77 14.05 22.18
N ASN A 132 15.18 13.67 23.38
CA ASN A 132 15.30 12.29 23.81
C ASN A 132 14.35 12.04 24.98
N PRO A 133 13.22 11.32 24.76
CA PRO A 133 12.28 10.99 25.82
C PRO A 133 12.77 9.87 26.75
N ALA A 134 14.03 9.40 26.64
CA ALA A 134 14.59 8.30 27.42
C ALA A 134 13.77 7.00 27.36
N SER A 135 13.05 6.80 26.25
CA SER A 135 12.24 5.63 25.94
C SER A 135 12.34 5.38 24.44
N ALA A 136 12.73 4.17 24.02
CA ALA A 136 12.73 3.81 22.60
C ALA A 136 12.29 2.38 22.34
N LEU A 137 12.09 2.13 21.06
CA LEU A 137 11.77 0.85 20.45
C LEU A 137 12.84 0.48 19.40
N GLY A 138 12.98 -0.80 19.09
CA GLY A 138 13.80 -1.29 17.99
C GLY A 138 13.43 -2.74 17.66
N TYR A 139 13.79 -3.20 16.46
CA TYR A 139 13.63 -4.61 16.07
C TYR A 139 14.31 -5.57 17.05
N ASN A 140 15.44 -5.16 17.63
CA ASN A 140 16.16 -5.86 18.69
C ASN A 140 17.08 -4.89 19.48
N GLU A 141 17.85 -5.42 20.42
CA GLU A 141 18.75 -4.62 21.28
C GLU A 141 19.84 -3.86 20.51
N LEU A 142 20.26 -4.34 19.33
CA LEU A 142 21.35 -3.74 18.53
C LEU A 142 20.92 -2.46 17.79
N VAL A 143 19.62 -2.29 17.54
CA VAL A 143 19.05 -1.16 16.79
C VAL A 143 18.09 -0.30 17.63
N SER A 144 18.23 -0.34 18.96
CA SER A 144 17.44 0.49 19.87
C SER A 144 17.99 1.93 19.97
N TYR A 145 17.11 2.93 19.88
CA TYR A 145 17.48 4.35 19.80
C TYR A 145 17.60 5.06 21.17
N SER A 146 17.11 4.46 22.27
CA SER A 146 17.26 4.93 23.67
C SER A 146 16.81 3.86 24.70
N GLY A 147 17.24 3.96 25.97
CA GLY A 147 16.92 2.98 27.01
C GLY A 147 17.70 3.21 28.32
N SER A 148 18.10 2.13 29.02
CA SER A 148 18.88 2.19 30.27
C SER A 148 20.30 2.73 30.10
N LYS A 149 20.82 2.74 28.87
CA LYS A 149 22.09 3.38 28.48
C LYS A 149 21.80 4.69 27.75
N ALA A 150 22.62 5.70 28.02
CA ALA A 150 22.55 6.97 27.32
C ALA A 150 22.72 6.75 25.81
N SER A 151 21.82 7.34 25.03
CA SER A 151 21.84 7.36 23.58
C SER A 151 22.64 8.57 23.10
N LYS A 152 23.27 8.44 21.94
CA LYS A 152 23.99 9.56 21.31
C LYS A 152 23.07 10.64 20.71
N PHE A 153 21.76 10.41 20.70
CA PHE A 153 20.80 11.22 19.96
C PHE A 153 19.95 12.10 20.88
N GLY A 154 19.75 13.35 20.46
CA GLY A 154 18.79 14.29 21.04
C GLY A 154 19.13 14.78 22.45
N VAL A 155 18.40 15.82 22.86
CA VAL A 155 18.52 16.45 24.18
C VAL A 155 17.56 15.80 25.17
N TYR A 156 18.08 15.33 26.28
CA TYR A 156 17.29 14.76 27.38
C TYR A 156 16.52 15.83 28.15
N ARG A 157 15.47 15.41 28.86
CA ARG A 157 14.56 16.31 29.58
C ARG A 157 15.29 17.19 30.58
N ASP A 158 16.30 16.69 31.29
CA ASP A 158 17.08 17.42 32.30
C ASP A 158 17.94 18.57 31.73
N ARG A 159 18.19 18.57 30.42
CA ARG A 159 18.98 19.60 29.71
C ARG A 159 18.14 20.43 28.75
N PHE A 160 16.82 20.24 28.73
CA PHE A 160 15.95 20.86 27.75
C PHE A 160 15.82 22.37 27.95
N GLU A 161 15.65 22.83 29.19
CA GLU A 161 15.58 24.26 29.52
C GLU A 161 16.87 24.98 29.13
N GLU A 162 18.04 24.39 29.37
CA GLU A 162 19.33 24.95 28.91
C GLU A 162 19.38 25.06 27.38
N ALA A 163 18.81 24.10 26.65
CA ALA A 163 18.75 24.18 25.20
C ALA A 163 17.80 25.32 24.72
N LEU A 164 16.68 25.55 25.42
CA LEU A 164 15.78 26.68 25.16
C LEU A 164 16.49 28.02 25.40
N GLU A 165 17.14 28.17 26.56
CA GLU A 165 17.90 29.36 26.93
C GLU A 165 19.03 29.64 25.94
N LEU A 166 19.76 28.60 25.53
CA LEU A 166 20.84 28.70 24.55
C LEU A 166 20.33 29.15 23.18
N ALA A 167 19.23 28.56 22.69
CA ALA A 167 18.64 28.95 21.42
C ALA A 167 18.20 30.43 21.44
N ALA A 168 17.48 30.84 22.49
CA ALA A 168 17.04 32.22 22.66
C ALA A 168 18.23 33.20 22.78
N GLY A 169 19.21 32.89 23.63
CA GLY A 169 20.40 33.72 23.83
C GLY A 169 21.31 33.83 22.60
N SER A 170 21.23 32.86 21.68
CA SER A 170 21.99 32.86 20.42
C SER A 170 21.21 33.43 19.23
N GLY A 171 19.97 33.92 19.46
CA GLY A 171 19.11 34.48 18.43
C GLY A 171 18.53 33.45 17.46
N LEU A 172 18.53 32.16 17.80
CA LEU A 172 17.89 31.11 17.01
C LEU A 172 16.38 31.06 17.30
N ASN A 173 15.58 30.81 16.28
CA ASN A 173 14.13 30.68 16.42
C ASN A 173 13.74 29.20 16.52
N LEU A 174 13.71 28.67 17.73
CA LEU A 174 13.35 27.27 17.98
C LEU A 174 11.82 27.10 17.99
N THR A 175 11.26 26.60 16.88
CA THR A 175 9.81 26.44 16.70
C THR A 175 9.38 25.00 16.43
N GLY A 176 10.32 24.06 16.34
CA GLY A 176 10.01 22.64 16.20
C GLY A 176 10.64 21.74 17.26
N LEU A 177 9.99 20.61 17.50
CA LEU A 177 10.60 19.46 18.17
C LEU A 177 10.63 18.27 17.23
N HIS A 178 11.70 17.49 17.34
CA HIS A 178 11.87 16.22 16.63
C HIS A 178 12.06 15.10 17.65
N CYS A 179 11.40 13.97 17.44
CA CYS A 179 11.63 12.75 18.18
C CYS A 179 11.61 11.58 17.20
N HIS A 180 12.50 10.62 17.39
CA HIS A 180 12.44 9.34 16.68
C HIS A 180 12.29 8.23 17.71
N ALA A 181 11.09 7.65 17.78
CA ALA A 181 10.72 6.71 18.84
C ALA A 181 11.45 5.36 18.72
N GLY A 182 11.88 4.97 17.54
CA GLY A 182 12.52 3.68 17.30
C GLY A 182 12.46 3.23 15.85
N CYS A 183 12.77 1.95 15.62
CA CYS A 183 12.58 1.30 14.31
C CYS A 183 11.70 0.05 14.43
N GLY A 184 10.98 -0.27 13.36
CA GLY A 184 10.32 -1.55 13.18
C GLY A 184 9.14 -1.86 14.11
N PHE A 185 8.50 -0.87 14.73
CA PHE A 185 7.41 -1.18 15.65
C PHE A 185 6.15 -1.61 14.89
N LEU A 186 5.49 -2.65 15.41
CA LEU A 186 4.26 -3.24 14.93
C LEU A 186 3.14 -3.04 15.98
N THR A 187 1.97 -3.64 15.77
CA THR A 187 0.81 -3.50 16.68
C THR A 187 1.14 -3.83 18.14
N PRO A 188 1.85 -4.94 18.45
CA PRO A 188 2.18 -5.29 19.85
C PRO A 188 2.99 -4.21 20.58
N GLN A 189 3.70 -3.35 19.84
CA GLN A 189 4.54 -2.30 20.40
C GLN A 189 3.84 -0.95 20.56
N LEU A 190 2.57 -0.80 20.18
CA LEU A 190 1.85 0.48 20.30
C LEU A 190 1.76 1.01 21.74
N GLY A 191 1.66 0.14 22.74
CA GLY A 191 1.71 0.56 24.14
C GLY A 191 3.06 1.16 24.56
N SER A 192 4.15 0.79 23.88
CA SER A 192 5.48 1.39 24.08
C SER A 192 5.59 2.73 23.34
N VAL A 193 5.00 2.85 22.15
CA VAL A 193 4.87 4.13 21.43
C VAL A 193 4.09 5.15 22.26
N GLU A 194 3.01 4.72 22.92
CA GLU A 194 2.22 5.58 23.81
C GLU A 194 3.05 6.19 24.94
N ARG A 195 3.94 5.39 25.57
CA ARG A 195 4.84 5.91 26.62
C ARG A 195 5.80 6.96 26.09
N VAL A 196 6.29 6.79 24.86
CA VAL A 196 7.11 7.81 24.19
C VAL A 196 6.31 9.10 24.00
N PHE A 197 5.08 9.01 23.50
CA PHE A 197 4.22 10.18 23.28
C PHE A 197 3.88 10.92 24.57
N ALA A 198 3.61 10.20 25.66
CA ALA A 198 3.40 10.80 26.98
C ALA A 198 4.62 11.64 27.42
N ARG A 199 5.84 11.13 27.20
CA ARG A 199 7.06 11.87 27.54
C ARG A 199 7.32 13.05 26.61
N ILE A 200 6.96 12.98 25.32
CA ILE A 200 7.03 14.13 24.42
C ILE A 200 6.17 15.29 24.93
N CYS A 201 5.00 15.01 25.54
CA CYS A 201 4.15 16.05 26.13
C CYS A 201 4.87 16.85 27.22
N GLU A 202 5.74 16.23 28.02
CA GLU A 202 6.52 16.91 29.07
C GLU A 202 7.45 18.00 28.49
N PHE A 203 7.96 17.81 27.26
CA PHE A 203 8.74 18.82 26.55
C PHE A 203 7.84 19.93 25.99
N LEU A 204 6.69 19.57 25.44
CA LEU A 204 5.74 20.55 24.87
C LEU A 204 5.16 21.48 25.95
N GLU A 205 4.99 21.00 27.18
CA GLU A 205 4.48 21.80 28.30
C GLU A 205 5.40 22.95 28.67
N VAL A 206 6.72 22.77 28.58
CA VAL A 206 7.71 23.82 28.89
C VAL A 206 8.17 24.61 27.66
N ALA A 207 7.71 24.24 26.46
CA ALA A 207 8.03 24.91 25.21
C ALA A 207 6.75 25.29 24.41
N PRO A 208 5.90 26.22 24.92
CA PRO A 208 4.66 26.61 24.27
C PRO A 208 4.85 27.32 22.91
N GLN A 209 6.07 27.76 22.59
CA GLN A 209 6.42 28.37 21.30
C GLN A 209 6.49 27.37 20.14
N ILE A 210 6.48 26.06 20.41
CA ILE A 210 6.61 25.02 19.40
C ILE A 210 5.34 24.93 18.55
N LYS A 211 5.54 24.95 17.23
CA LYS A 211 4.49 24.90 16.20
C LYS A 211 4.56 23.63 15.35
N THR A 212 5.72 22.99 15.28
CA THR A 212 5.95 21.78 14.49
C THR A 212 6.44 20.65 15.40
N LEU A 213 5.79 19.50 15.34
CA LEU A 213 6.26 18.29 16.00
C LEU A 213 6.52 17.21 14.95
N ASN A 214 7.78 16.86 14.79
CA ASN A 214 8.19 15.76 13.95
C ASN A 214 8.34 14.50 14.81
N LEU A 215 7.49 13.50 14.58
CA LEU A 215 7.46 12.23 15.31
C LEU A 215 8.40 11.17 14.71
N GLY A 216 9.16 11.57 13.68
CA GLY A 216 10.15 10.73 13.03
C GLY A 216 9.52 9.53 12.31
N GLY A 217 10.38 8.56 11.98
CA GLY A 217 9.96 7.29 11.40
C GLY A 217 9.75 6.21 12.44
N GLY A 218 9.92 4.97 11.99
CA GLY A 218 9.98 3.79 12.87
C GLY A 218 8.84 2.81 12.71
N LEU A 219 7.82 3.17 11.92
CA LEU A 219 6.76 2.26 11.53
C LEU A 219 7.38 1.06 10.83
N GLY A 220 7.05 -0.14 11.30
CA GLY A 220 7.54 -1.40 10.75
C GLY A 220 6.58 -2.04 9.76
N ILE A 221 7.08 -3.06 9.07
CA ILE A 221 6.29 -4.05 8.32
C ILE A 221 6.63 -5.44 8.87
N PRO A 222 5.73 -6.43 8.74
CA PRO A 222 6.03 -7.83 9.04
C PRO A 222 7.28 -8.31 8.31
N LEU A 223 8.29 -8.77 9.04
CA LEU A 223 9.49 -9.36 8.44
C LEU A 223 9.33 -10.88 8.24
N VAL A 224 8.53 -11.53 9.10
CA VAL A 224 8.16 -12.95 8.99
C VAL A 224 6.64 -13.11 9.04
N ALA A 225 6.13 -14.26 8.57
CA ALA A 225 4.68 -14.51 8.52
C ALA A 225 3.98 -14.52 9.90
N ALA A 226 4.73 -14.75 10.98
CA ALA A 226 4.21 -14.73 12.35
C ALA A 226 4.10 -13.31 12.94
N ASP A 227 4.68 -12.30 12.29
CA ASP A 227 4.60 -10.92 12.75
C ASP A 227 3.19 -10.35 12.52
N GLU A 228 2.64 -9.68 13.53
CA GLU A 228 1.38 -8.98 13.42
C GLU A 228 1.58 -7.64 12.69
N GLU A 229 0.82 -7.36 11.63
CA GLU A 229 0.93 -6.09 10.91
C GLU A 229 0.61 -4.90 11.82
N LEU A 230 1.25 -3.74 11.55
CA LEU A 230 0.96 -2.49 12.24
C LEU A 230 -0.46 -1.99 11.93
N ASP A 231 -1.32 -1.92 12.95
CA ASP A 231 -2.62 -1.28 12.89
C ASP A 231 -2.44 0.24 12.84
N LEU A 232 -2.44 0.76 11.61
CA LEU A 232 -2.36 2.18 11.33
C LEU A 232 -3.53 2.98 11.91
N THR A 233 -4.71 2.36 12.06
CA THR A 233 -5.88 3.03 12.63
C THR A 233 -5.68 3.25 14.13
N ALA A 234 -5.25 2.21 14.85
CA ALA A 234 -4.91 2.32 16.27
C ALA A 234 -3.73 3.29 16.50
N TRP A 235 -2.69 3.22 15.65
CA TRP A 235 -1.57 4.16 15.70
C TRP A 235 -2.02 5.61 15.46
N ALA A 236 -2.83 5.88 14.44
CA ALA A 236 -3.32 7.24 14.18
C ALA A 236 -4.26 7.74 15.29
N ALA A 237 -5.10 6.88 15.86
CA ALA A 237 -5.93 7.21 17.01
C ALA A 237 -5.06 7.59 18.24
N LEU A 238 -3.95 6.89 18.45
CA LEU A 238 -2.97 7.21 19.48
C LEU A 238 -2.33 8.59 19.22
N VAL A 239 -1.87 8.88 18.01
CA VAL A 239 -1.32 10.19 17.64
C VAL A 239 -2.37 11.30 17.86
N ARG A 240 -3.61 11.09 17.41
CA ARG A 240 -4.72 12.03 17.60
C ARG A 240 -4.98 12.34 19.06
N ARG A 241 -5.01 11.31 19.92
CA ARG A 241 -5.26 11.46 21.36
C ARG A 241 -4.23 12.39 22.02
N TYR A 242 -2.95 12.22 21.69
CA TYR A 242 -1.87 13.00 22.31
C TYR A 242 -1.67 14.38 21.68
N PHE A 243 -1.83 14.50 20.36
CA PHE A 243 -1.39 15.68 19.62
C PHE A 243 -2.46 16.32 18.72
N GLY A 244 -3.55 15.62 18.38
CA GLY A 244 -4.55 16.11 17.43
C GLY A 244 -5.33 17.34 17.91
N HIS A 245 -5.48 17.51 19.23
CA HIS A 245 -6.09 18.70 19.82
C HIS A 245 -5.12 19.88 20.00
N ARG A 246 -3.82 19.68 19.72
CA ARG A 246 -2.80 20.71 19.84
C ARG A 246 -2.68 21.45 18.50
N LYS A 247 -2.44 22.76 18.53
CA LYS A 247 -2.22 23.59 17.31
C LYS A 247 -0.82 23.35 16.71
N LEU A 248 -0.52 22.10 16.36
CA LEU A 248 0.77 21.65 15.84
C LEU A 248 0.64 21.20 14.38
N LYS A 249 1.67 21.46 13.59
CA LYS A 249 1.95 20.72 12.35
C LYS A 249 2.70 19.44 12.73
N LEU A 250 2.15 18.28 12.37
CA LEU A 250 2.77 16.98 12.64
C LEU A 250 3.57 16.51 11.43
N CYS A 251 4.80 16.07 11.63
CA CYS A 251 5.67 15.53 10.58
C CYS A 251 6.04 14.08 10.89
N PHE A 252 6.17 13.26 9.84
CA PHE A 252 6.48 11.83 9.94
C PHE A 252 7.55 11.46 8.92
N GLU A 253 8.48 10.59 9.34
CA GLU A 253 9.69 10.24 8.57
C GLU A 253 9.77 8.74 8.23
N PRO A 254 8.73 8.11 7.63
CA PRO A 254 8.80 6.69 7.33
C PRO A 254 9.87 6.41 6.27
N GLY A 255 10.66 5.35 6.52
CA GLY A 255 11.57 4.75 5.54
C GLY A 255 11.03 3.36 5.19
N ASP A 256 11.37 2.38 6.00
CA ASP A 256 11.03 0.97 5.79
C ASP A 256 9.55 0.71 5.58
N TYR A 257 8.67 1.36 6.34
CA TYR A 257 7.23 1.22 6.14
C TYR A 257 6.79 1.45 4.69
N LEU A 258 7.45 2.38 3.98
CA LEU A 258 7.10 2.70 2.60
C LEU A 258 7.73 1.77 1.58
N VAL A 259 8.94 1.26 1.83
CA VAL A 259 9.75 0.64 0.77
C VAL A 259 10.20 -0.78 1.07
N LYS A 260 10.25 -1.22 2.33
CA LYS A 260 10.92 -2.47 2.70
C LYS A 260 10.24 -3.69 2.09
N ASP A 261 8.92 -3.82 2.28
CA ASP A 261 8.09 -4.87 1.68
C ASP A 261 7.79 -4.66 0.19
N ALA A 262 8.18 -3.50 -0.36
CA ALA A 262 8.07 -3.20 -1.78
C ALA A 262 9.30 -3.66 -2.57
N GLY A 263 10.36 -4.16 -1.91
CA GLY A 263 11.59 -4.57 -2.58
C GLY A 263 11.94 -6.03 -2.36
N ALA A 264 12.59 -6.61 -3.36
CA ALA A 264 13.18 -7.93 -3.28
C ALA A 264 14.59 -7.94 -3.87
N LEU A 265 15.44 -8.85 -3.39
CA LEU A 265 16.77 -9.10 -3.92
C LEU A 265 16.78 -10.44 -4.67
N LEU A 266 17.04 -10.38 -5.97
CA LEU A 266 17.15 -11.54 -6.85
C LEU A 266 18.61 -12.02 -6.85
N THR A 267 18.79 -13.32 -6.64
CA THR A 267 20.10 -13.98 -6.63
C THR A 267 20.04 -15.28 -7.42
N GLU A 268 21.18 -15.69 -7.96
CA GLU A 268 21.36 -17.02 -8.54
C GLU A 268 21.84 -18.00 -7.46
N VAL A 269 21.26 -19.20 -7.46
CA VAL A 269 21.75 -20.34 -6.70
C VAL A 269 23.00 -20.88 -7.40
N THR A 270 24.16 -20.63 -6.81
CA THR A 270 25.47 -20.98 -7.37
C THR A 270 25.92 -22.40 -7.00
N GLN A 271 25.39 -22.96 -5.92
CA GLN A 271 25.69 -24.31 -5.48
C GLN A 271 24.59 -24.85 -4.56
N VAL A 272 24.31 -26.14 -4.66
CA VAL A 272 23.49 -26.89 -3.71
C VAL A 272 24.29 -28.11 -3.26
N GLU A 273 24.82 -28.07 -2.03
CA GLU A 273 25.81 -29.04 -1.59
C GLU A 273 25.56 -29.47 -0.14
N ARG A 274 25.64 -30.79 0.12
CA ARG A 274 25.60 -31.32 1.49
C ARG A 274 26.99 -31.20 2.13
N LYS A 275 27.08 -30.51 3.26
CA LYS A 275 28.31 -30.42 4.07
C LYS A 275 28.01 -30.92 5.47
N GLY A 276 28.52 -32.11 5.79
CA GLY A 276 28.15 -32.83 7.00
C GLY A 276 26.67 -33.22 6.97
N ASP A 277 25.94 -32.85 8.03
CA ASP A 277 24.51 -33.09 8.18
C ASP A 277 23.62 -31.99 7.56
N ARG A 278 24.20 -30.85 7.16
CA ARG A 278 23.47 -29.70 6.61
C ARG A 278 23.48 -29.67 5.07
N LEU A 279 22.40 -29.18 4.48
CA LEU A 279 22.30 -28.85 3.06
C LEU A 279 22.56 -27.35 2.88
N PHE A 280 23.60 -27.00 2.15
CA PHE A 280 23.95 -25.61 1.86
C PHE A 280 23.41 -25.20 0.50
N VAL A 281 22.82 -24.01 0.46
CA VAL A 281 22.43 -23.29 -0.77
C VAL A 281 23.29 -22.03 -0.84
N GLY A 282 24.23 -21.99 -1.77
CA GLY A 282 25.07 -20.81 -1.98
C GLY A 282 24.45 -19.86 -3.00
N VAL A 283 24.48 -18.56 -2.75
CA VAL A 283 23.93 -17.54 -3.66
C VAL A 283 25.00 -16.56 -4.16
N ASN A 284 24.77 -15.92 -5.31
CA ASN A 284 25.70 -14.95 -5.89
C ASN A 284 25.63 -13.52 -5.28
N ALA A 285 25.21 -13.40 -4.03
CA ALA A 285 25.25 -12.17 -3.23
C ALA A 285 25.76 -12.50 -1.82
N GLY A 286 26.25 -11.50 -1.08
CA GLY A 286 26.64 -11.63 0.32
C GLY A 286 26.32 -10.39 1.13
N PHE A 287 26.77 -10.31 2.39
CA PHE A 287 26.47 -9.17 3.26
C PHE A 287 26.94 -7.82 2.68
N ASN A 288 27.88 -7.84 1.72
CA ASN A 288 28.29 -6.65 0.98
C ASN A 288 27.15 -6.06 0.13
N VAL A 289 26.20 -6.89 -0.32
CA VAL A 289 25.01 -6.49 -1.08
C VAL A 289 23.82 -6.24 -0.15
N HIS A 290 23.62 -7.08 0.85
CA HIS A 290 22.52 -6.96 1.82
C HIS A 290 23.01 -7.28 3.25
N PRO A 291 23.40 -6.27 4.04
CA PRO A 291 24.10 -6.49 5.30
C PRO A 291 23.20 -6.85 6.48
N GLU A 292 21.88 -6.70 6.38
CA GLU A 292 20.98 -6.78 7.54
C GLU A 292 21.01 -8.13 8.30
N PRO A 293 21.05 -9.31 7.63
CA PRO A 293 21.21 -10.58 8.31
C PRO A 293 22.51 -10.64 9.14
N ALA A 294 23.64 -10.24 8.55
CA ALA A 294 24.93 -10.31 9.22
C ALA A 294 25.10 -9.26 10.34
N HIS A 295 24.64 -8.03 10.12
CA HIS A 295 24.86 -6.92 11.06
C HIS A 295 23.80 -6.83 12.14
N TYR A 296 22.55 -7.10 11.79
CA TYR A 296 21.40 -6.85 12.67
C TYR A 296 20.66 -8.13 13.05
N ARG A 297 20.98 -9.27 12.44
CA ARG A 297 20.23 -10.53 12.61
C ARG A 297 18.75 -10.34 12.29
N LEU A 298 18.46 -9.48 11.31
CA LEU A 298 17.12 -9.35 10.78
C LEU A 298 16.88 -10.47 9.76
N PRO A 299 15.72 -11.12 9.80
CA PRO A 299 15.41 -12.18 8.85
C PRO A 299 15.23 -11.60 7.45
N LEU A 300 15.65 -12.38 6.47
CA LEU A 300 15.49 -12.08 5.05
C LEU A 300 14.88 -13.32 4.39
N ILE A 301 13.61 -13.24 4.01
CA ILE A 301 12.82 -14.42 3.63
C ILE A 301 13.20 -14.89 2.22
N PRO A 302 13.73 -16.11 2.07
CA PRO A 302 14.03 -16.69 0.76
C PRO A 302 12.77 -17.30 0.14
N ALA A 303 12.56 -17.04 -1.16
CA ALA A 303 11.48 -17.58 -1.97
C ALA A 303 12.03 -18.00 -3.34
N PRO A 304 11.92 -19.28 -3.73
CA PRO A 304 12.39 -19.70 -5.04
C PRO A 304 11.49 -19.12 -6.14
N ALA A 305 12.09 -18.62 -7.22
CA ALA A 305 11.35 -18.08 -8.36
C ALA A 305 10.63 -19.17 -9.18
N THR A 306 11.04 -20.42 -9.02
CA THR A 306 10.44 -21.59 -9.65
C THR A 306 9.97 -22.54 -8.56
N LEU A 307 8.66 -22.76 -8.49
CA LEU A 307 8.09 -23.76 -7.59
C LEU A 307 8.28 -25.15 -8.18
N ARG A 308 8.64 -26.09 -7.31
CA ARG A 308 8.80 -27.50 -7.68
C ARG A 308 7.92 -28.35 -6.76
N PRO A 309 7.38 -29.48 -7.25
CA PRO A 309 6.47 -30.33 -6.47
C PRO A 309 7.16 -31.09 -5.32
N GLU A 310 8.49 -31.12 -5.28
CA GLU A 310 9.26 -31.75 -4.21
C GLU A 310 9.00 -31.08 -2.84
N PRO A 311 9.01 -31.86 -1.74
CA PRO A 311 8.80 -31.31 -0.41
C PRO A 311 9.92 -30.33 -0.03
N PRO A 312 9.63 -29.32 0.81
CA PRO A 312 10.65 -28.43 1.36
C PRO A 312 11.77 -29.18 2.10
N GLN A 313 12.96 -28.63 2.01
CA GLN A 313 14.18 -29.14 2.65
C GLN A 313 14.68 -28.11 3.67
N CYS A 314 15.22 -28.60 4.78
CA CYS A 314 15.94 -27.76 5.73
C CYS A 314 17.33 -27.41 5.15
N VAL A 315 17.61 -26.12 5.00
CA VAL A 315 18.83 -25.60 4.34
C VAL A 315 19.52 -24.52 5.15
N THR A 316 20.82 -24.34 4.91
CA THR A 316 21.59 -23.15 5.30
C THR A 316 21.91 -22.36 4.04
N ILE A 317 21.56 -21.07 4.03
CA ILE A 317 21.80 -20.18 2.91
C ILE A 317 23.07 -19.38 3.18
N ALA A 318 24.05 -19.51 2.30
CA ALA A 318 25.34 -18.85 2.40
C ALA A 318 25.54 -17.87 1.24
N GLY A 319 26.12 -16.71 1.53
CA GLY A 319 26.51 -15.75 0.52
C GLY A 319 27.87 -16.04 -0.11
N ASN A 320 28.34 -15.11 -0.94
CA ASN A 320 29.59 -15.26 -1.71
C ASN A 320 30.77 -14.44 -1.19
N ILE A 321 30.69 -13.92 0.04
CA ILE A 321 31.82 -13.34 0.76
C ILE A 321 32.60 -14.43 1.49
N ASN A 322 33.94 -14.36 1.40
CA ASN A 322 34.84 -15.33 1.99
C ASN A 322 35.06 -15.09 3.51
N GLU A 323 33.96 -14.95 4.25
CA GLU A 323 33.94 -14.77 5.70
C GLU A 323 32.85 -15.66 6.32
N ALA A 324 33.14 -16.24 7.48
CA ALA A 324 32.23 -17.18 8.14
C ALA A 324 30.88 -16.57 8.57
N LEU A 325 30.81 -15.23 8.63
CA LEU A 325 29.60 -14.50 9.01
C LEU A 325 28.61 -14.30 7.85
N ASP A 326 28.97 -14.66 6.61
CA ASP A 326 28.11 -14.50 5.44
C ASP A 326 27.08 -15.65 5.30
N LEU A 327 26.30 -15.82 6.36
CA LEU A 327 25.17 -16.74 6.43
C LEU A 327 23.88 -15.91 6.53
N TRP A 328 22.97 -16.11 5.59
CA TRP A 328 21.75 -15.31 5.47
C TRP A 328 20.56 -15.98 6.16
N ALA A 329 20.55 -17.31 6.20
CA ALA A 329 19.58 -18.10 6.95
C ALA A 329 20.21 -19.43 7.36
N GLU A 330 19.86 -19.91 8.56
CA GLU A 330 20.26 -21.23 9.06
C GLU A 330 19.00 -22.03 9.40
N ASP A 331 19.04 -23.33 9.10
CA ASP A 331 17.92 -24.27 9.33
C ASP A 331 16.57 -23.82 8.72
N GLU A 332 16.63 -23.17 7.57
CA GLU A 332 15.48 -22.60 6.86
C GLU A 332 14.72 -23.68 6.07
N SER A 333 13.40 -23.66 6.13
CA SER A 333 12.56 -24.58 5.35
C SER A 333 12.31 -24.02 3.95
N LEU A 334 13.10 -24.46 2.98
CA LEU A 334 13.05 -23.95 1.60
C LEU A 334 12.50 -25.02 0.64
N PRO A 335 11.55 -24.70 -0.26
CA PRO A 335 11.20 -25.60 -1.37
C PRO A 335 12.46 -25.98 -2.18
N ALA A 336 12.44 -27.15 -2.81
CA ALA A 336 13.62 -27.66 -3.50
C ALA A 336 14.16 -26.66 -4.54
N VAL A 337 15.45 -26.37 -4.48
CA VAL A 337 16.18 -25.51 -5.42
C VAL A 337 17.34 -26.28 -6.05
N ARG A 338 17.76 -25.85 -7.24
CA ARG A 338 18.88 -26.41 -7.99
C ARG A 338 19.87 -25.31 -8.36
N GLU A 339 21.10 -25.70 -8.67
CA GLU A 339 22.08 -24.78 -9.26
C GLU A 339 21.51 -24.12 -10.52
N GLY A 340 21.72 -22.81 -10.65
CA GLY A 340 21.15 -21.97 -11.69
C GLY A 340 19.72 -21.47 -11.43
N ASP A 341 19.03 -21.97 -10.41
CA ASP A 341 17.71 -21.42 -10.04
C ASP A 341 17.86 -20.00 -9.48
N THR A 342 16.81 -19.18 -9.61
CA THR A 342 16.75 -17.89 -8.93
C THR A 342 16.13 -18.01 -7.55
N LEU A 343 16.82 -17.46 -6.55
CA LEU A 343 16.31 -17.27 -5.22
C LEU A 343 16.03 -15.77 -4.98
N CYS A 344 14.79 -15.47 -4.63
CA CYS A 344 14.30 -14.13 -4.34
C CYS A 344 14.27 -13.94 -2.83
N PHE A 345 14.84 -12.84 -2.35
CA PHE A 345 14.81 -12.48 -0.94
C PHE A 345 13.83 -11.32 -0.73
N LEU A 346 12.75 -11.58 -0.01
CA LEU A 346 11.66 -10.62 0.21
C LEU A 346 12.05 -9.58 1.28
N ASN A 347 11.29 -8.49 1.37
CA ASN A 347 11.49 -7.41 2.35
C ASN A 347 12.86 -6.72 2.24
N ALA A 348 13.41 -6.63 1.03
CA ALA A 348 14.76 -6.12 0.77
C ALA A 348 14.78 -4.67 0.25
N GLY A 349 13.65 -3.96 0.30
CA GLY A 349 13.55 -2.63 -0.32
C GLY A 349 14.14 -1.46 0.48
N GLY A 350 14.35 -1.64 1.78
CA GLY A 350 14.94 -0.65 2.69
C GLY A 350 16.18 -1.22 3.40
N TYR A 351 17.21 -0.39 3.59
CA TYR A 351 18.49 -0.73 4.25
C TYR A 351 19.28 -1.91 3.65
N GLY A 352 18.93 -2.34 2.44
CA GLY A 352 19.73 -3.24 1.60
C GLY A 352 20.76 -2.46 0.77
N ALA A 353 20.40 -2.10 -0.46
CA ALA A 353 21.27 -1.41 -1.41
C ALA A 353 21.89 -0.11 -0.86
N SER A 354 21.16 0.62 -0.01
CA SER A 354 21.66 1.84 0.63
C SER A 354 22.84 1.60 1.58
N MET A 355 23.02 0.38 2.08
CA MET A 355 24.14 -0.04 2.92
C MET A 355 25.15 -0.94 2.20
N ALA A 356 24.97 -1.17 0.90
CA ALA A 356 25.88 -2.00 0.12
C ALA A 356 27.31 -1.43 0.12
N SER A 357 28.29 -2.32 0.06
CA SER A 357 29.71 -2.00 0.08
C SER A 357 30.46 -2.73 -1.03
N ALA A 358 31.65 -2.21 -1.34
CA ALA A 358 32.56 -2.84 -2.30
C ALA A 358 33.44 -3.94 -1.67
N HIS A 359 32.99 -4.55 -0.58
CA HIS A 359 33.75 -5.60 0.10
C HIS A 359 34.04 -6.77 -0.86
N CYS A 360 35.25 -7.33 -0.77
CA CYS A 360 35.80 -8.28 -1.76
C CYS A 360 35.78 -7.79 -3.22
N LEU A 361 35.69 -6.47 -3.47
CA LEU A 361 35.57 -5.87 -4.82
C LEU A 361 34.35 -6.36 -5.61
N ARG A 362 33.29 -6.80 -4.93
CA ARG A 362 32.05 -7.28 -5.55
C ARG A 362 31.02 -6.13 -5.66
N ASN A 363 31.01 -5.45 -6.80
CA ASN A 363 30.17 -4.26 -7.04
C ASN A 363 29.12 -4.46 -8.14
N GLU A 364 28.77 -5.71 -8.43
CA GLU A 364 27.99 -6.08 -9.63
C GLU A 364 26.47 -5.94 -9.44
N MET A 365 26.02 -5.59 -8.22
CA MET A 365 24.59 -5.44 -7.93
C MET A 365 23.97 -4.30 -8.75
N THR A 366 22.80 -4.56 -9.31
CA THR A 366 21.96 -3.57 -9.99
C THR A 366 20.65 -3.32 -9.25
N GLU A 367 20.04 -2.17 -9.48
CA GLU A 367 18.75 -1.77 -8.91
C GLU A 367 17.77 -1.46 -10.05
N HIS A 368 16.52 -1.93 -9.93
CA HIS A 368 15.47 -1.73 -10.92
C HIS A 368 14.17 -1.34 -10.22
N LEU A 369 13.54 -0.26 -10.69
CA LEU A 369 12.16 0.07 -10.30
C LEU A 369 11.23 -0.57 -11.32
N LEU A 370 10.47 -1.56 -10.88
CA LEU A 370 9.34 -2.04 -11.64
C LEU A 370 8.30 -0.93 -11.61
N PRO A 371 7.85 -0.42 -12.77
CA PRO A 371 6.75 0.52 -12.79
C PRO A 371 5.58 -0.11 -12.04
N PRO A 372 4.61 0.68 -11.54
CA PRO A 372 3.38 0.09 -11.09
C PRO A 372 2.92 -0.83 -12.23
N ILE A 373 2.44 -2.04 -11.91
CA ILE A 373 1.66 -2.80 -12.88
C ILE A 373 0.41 -1.97 -13.08
N GLN A 374 0.55 -0.94 -13.89
CA GLN A 374 -0.51 -0.32 -14.58
C GLN A 374 -0.81 -1.35 -15.66
N PRO A 375 -2.05 -1.84 -15.75
CA PRO A 375 -2.55 -2.16 -17.07
C PRO A 375 -2.23 -0.90 -17.91
N GLY A 376 -1.31 -1.03 -18.88
CA GLY A 376 -0.22 -0.07 -19.14
C GLY A 376 -0.51 1.43 -19.02
N GLY A 377 0.31 2.18 -18.28
CA GLY A 377 0.46 3.64 -18.47
C GLY A 377 -0.77 4.52 -18.18
N PHE A 378 -1.85 3.98 -17.64
CA PHE A 378 -3.07 4.73 -17.42
C PHE A 378 -3.24 5.12 -15.94
N ASP A 379 -3.58 6.39 -15.71
CA ASP A 379 -4.05 6.88 -14.41
C ASP A 379 -5.43 6.25 -14.12
N VAL A 380 -5.51 5.38 -13.11
CA VAL A 380 -6.73 4.61 -12.78
C VAL A 380 -7.90 5.54 -12.42
N GLU A 381 -7.64 6.67 -11.76
CA GLU A 381 -8.68 7.67 -11.49
C GLU A 381 -9.12 8.33 -12.80
N GLN A 382 -8.16 8.67 -13.68
CA GLN A 382 -8.48 9.20 -15.00
C GLN A 382 -9.25 8.20 -15.90
N ILE A 383 -8.90 6.91 -15.85
CA ILE A 383 -9.64 5.85 -16.56
C ILE A 383 -11.03 5.73 -15.96
N SER A 384 -11.16 5.69 -14.64
CA SER A 384 -12.46 5.57 -13.97
C SER A 384 -13.36 6.73 -14.36
N ASP A 385 -12.84 7.96 -14.32
CA ASP A 385 -13.53 9.17 -14.74
C ASP A 385 -13.88 9.15 -16.24
N ALA A 386 -12.96 8.70 -17.10
CA ALA A 386 -13.19 8.61 -18.54
C ALA A 386 -14.22 7.53 -18.89
N ASN A 387 -14.15 6.38 -18.23
CA ASN A 387 -15.07 5.26 -18.41
C ASN A 387 -16.46 5.66 -17.92
N GLN A 388 -16.57 6.29 -16.75
CA GLN A 388 -17.84 6.82 -16.24
C GLN A 388 -18.46 7.82 -17.23
N ARG A 389 -17.67 8.76 -17.78
CA ARG A 389 -18.16 9.69 -18.80
C ARG A 389 -18.62 8.97 -20.07
N ALA A 390 -17.87 7.99 -20.55
CA ALA A 390 -18.23 7.22 -21.74
C ALA A 390 -19.56 6.47 -21.54
N TRP A 391 -19.74 5.83 -20.39
CA TRP A 391 -21.00 5.17 -20.04
C TRP A 391 -22.16 6.16 -19.89
N ASP A 392 -21.94 7.30 -19.23
CA ASP A 392 -22.97 8.35 -19.08
C ASP A 392 -23.38 8.93 -20.45
N GLU A 393 -22.43 9.15 -21.36
CA GLU A 393 -22.68 9.60 -22.74
C GLU A 393 -23.44 8.55 -23.57
N LEU A 394 -23.13 7.25 -23.41
CA LEU A 394 -23.87 6.17 -24.07
C LEU A 394 -25.33 6.17 -23.63
N TYR A 395 -25.58 6.24 -22.33
CA TYR A 395 -26.93 6.28 -21.79
C TYR A 395 -27.65 7.57 -22.21
N ALA A 396 -26.98 8.72 -22.21
CA ALA A 396 -27.56 9.99 -22.64
C ALA A 396 -27.92 10.02 -24.14
N SER A 397 -27.17 9.32 -24.98
CA SER A 397 -27.30 9.38 -26.46
C SER A 397 -28.25 8.36 -27.06
N THR A 398 -28.64 7.33 -26.30
CA THR A 398 -29.52 6.25 -26.76
C THR A 398 -30.95 6.47 -26.26
N ALA A 399 -31.93 6.46 -27.17
CA ALA A 399 -33.35 6.62 -26.81
C ALA A 399 -33.97 5.30 -26.31
N GLU A 400 -33.52 4.17 -26.84
CA GLU A 400 -33.89 2.82 -26.41
C GLU A 400 -32.98 2.34 -25.28
N LEU A 401 -33.39 1.26 -24.59
CA LEU A 401 -32.53 0.55 -23.64
C LEU A 401 -31.36 -0.08 -24.40
N VAL A 402 -30.16 -0.04 -23.84
CA VAL A 402 -28.93 -0.62 -24.42
C VAL A 402 -28.87 -2.12 -24.19
N TRP A 403 -29.35 -2.58 -23.03
CA TRP A 403 -29.19 -3.96 -22.56
C TRP A 403 -30.44 -4.84 -22.70
N GLY A 404 -31.48 -4.32 -23.36
CA GLY A 404 -32.77 -4.98 -23.47
C GLY A 404 -33.58 -5.03 -22.17
N HIS A 405 -34.71 -5.72 -22.23
CA HIS A 405 -35.72 -5.73 -21.16
C HIS A 405 -35.69 -6.96 -20.25
N GLU A 406 -35.19 -8.09 -20.74
CA GLU A 406 -35.28 -9.37 -20.03
C GLU A 406 -34.10 -9.55 -19.06
N PRO A 407 -34.35 -9.92 -17.78
CA PRO A 407 -33.29 -10.21 -16.82
C PRO A 407 -32.35 -11.31 -17.30
N LEU A 408 -31.12 -11.31 -16.77
CA LEU A 408 -30.16 -12.38 -17.07
C LEU A 408 -30.74 -13.77 -16.70
N PRO A 409 -30.74 -14.75 -17.62
CA PRO A 409 -31.48 -16.02 -17.42
C PRO A 409 -31.03 -16.84 -16.21
N PHE A 410 -29.76 -16.71 -15.80
CA PHE A 410 -29.23 -17.46 -14.67
C PHE A 410 -29.71 -16.93 -13.30
N LEU A 411 -30.25 -15.71 -13.21
CA LEU A 411 -30.66 -15.09 -11.96
C LEU A 411 -31.76 -15.87 -11.23
N ALA A 412 -32.67 -16.48 -11.99
CA ALA A 412 -33.75 -17.30 -11.43
C ALA A 412 -33.23 -18.43 -10.52
N GLY A 413 -32.03 -18.95 -10.81
CA GLY A 413 -31.38 -19.99 -9.99
C GLY A 413 -30.88 -19.52 -8.62
N PHE A 414 -30.80 -18.21 -8.38
CA PHE A 414 -30.27 -17.61 -7.15
C PHE A 414 -31.35 -16.96 -6.25
N ALA A 415 -32.60 -16.88 -6.71
CA ALA A 415 -33.68 -16.23 -5.97
C ALA A 415 -33.91 -16.84 -4.58
N GLU A 416 -33.82 -18.16 -4.46
CA GLU A 416 -33.97 -18.85 -3.19
C GLU A 416 -32.83 -18.53 -2.21
N ALA A 417 -31.59 -18.43 -2.71
CA ALA A 417 -30.45 -18.06 -1.88
C ALA A 417 -30.59 -16.62 -1.33
N PHE A 418 -31.08 -15.69 -2.15
CA PHE A 418 -31.35 -14.32 -1.71
C PHE A 418 -32.46 -14.28 -0.66
N ARG A 419 -33.59 -14.96 -0.91
CA ARG A 419 -34.71 -15.05 0.06
C ARG A 419 -34.29 -15.59 1.42
N GLN A 420 -33.37 -16.56 1.45
CA GLN A 420 -32.89 -17.17 2.70
C GLN A 420 -32.07 -16.24 3.59
N VAL A 421 -31.45 -15.19 3.03
CA VAL A 421 -30.64 -14.25 3.81
C VAL A 421 -31.40 -13.00 4.24
N LEU A 422 -32.61 -12.76 3.72
CA LEU A 422 -33.42 -11.60 4.08
C LEU A 422 -33.85 -11.65 5.56
N LYS A 423 -33.53 -10.59 6.30
CA LYS A 423 -33.96 -10.39 7.69
C LYS A 423 -34.59 -9.01 7.85
N SER A 424 -35.89 -8.96 8.20
CA SER A 424 -36.61 -7.70 8.30
C SER A 424 -36.06 -6.78 9.43
N PRO A 425 -35.83 -5.48 9.18
CA PRO A 425 -35.95 -4.81 7.88
C PRO A 425 -34.82 -5.22 6.93
N SER A 426 -35.23 -5.77 5.78
CA SER A 426 -34.39 -6.40 4.78
C SER A 426 -34.12 -5.46 3.63
N ARG A 427 -32.86 -5.41 3.18
CA ARG A 427 -32.40 -4.49 2.14
C ARG A 427 -31.58 -5.21 1.10
N LEU A 428 -31.90 -4.97 -0.15
CA LEU A 428 -31.11 -5.41 -1.29
C LEU A 428 -30.52 -4.21 -2.03
N LEU A 429 -29.36 -4.40 -2.64
CA LEU A 429 -28.71 -3.41 -3.52
C LEU A 429 -28.41 -4.02 -4.88
N ASP A 430 -28.81 -3.32 -5.94
CA ASP A 430 -28.22 -3.47 -7.26
C ASP A 430 -27.10 -2.44 -7.44
N ALA A 431 -25.84 -2.90 -7.48
CA ALA A 431 -24.66 -2.07 -7.60
C ALA A 431 -24.23 -2.01 -9.08
N GLY A 432 -24.35 -0.82 -9.70
CA GLY A 432 -24.21 -0.66 -11.15
C GLY A 432 -25.46 -1.10 -11.90
N VAL A 433 -26.63 -0.61 -11.47
CA VAL A 433 -27.95 -1.05 -11.97
C VAL A 433 -28.17 -0.77 -13.47
N GLY A 434 -27.41 0.15 -14.06
CA GLY A 434 -27.62 0.62 -15.41
C GLY A 434 -29.06 1.10 -15.63
N GLU A 435 -29.71 0.57 -16.66
CA GLU A 435 -31.08 0.93 -17.02
C GLU A 435 -32.14 0.04 -16.35
N GLY A 436 -31.74 -0.81 -15.39
CA GLY A 436 -32.66 -1.56 -14.54
C GLY A 436 -33.08 -2.93 -15.06
N ARG A 437 -32.33 -3.51 -16.00
CA ARG A 437 -32.59 -4.82 -16.62
C ARG A 437 -32.89 -5.92 -15.60
N ASN A 438 -32.12 -5.97 -14.51
CA ASN A 438 -32.17 -7.04 -13.52
C ASN A 438 -33.04 -6.72 -12.28
N LEU A 439 -33.68 -5.55 -12.21
CA LEU A 439 -34.40 -5.10 -11.00
C LEU A 439 -35.59 -5.98 -10.62
N HIS A 440 -36.26 -6.59 -11.59
CA HIS A 440 -37.38 -7.51 -11.31
C HIS A 440 -36.94 -8.69 -10.45
N PHE A 441 -35.72 -9.22 -10.66
CA PHE A 441 -35.16 -10.29 -9.84
C PHE A 441 -35.08 -9.90 -8.35
N LEU A 442 -34.62 -8.68 -8.06
CA LEU A 442 -34.48 -8.18 -6.69
C LEU A 442 -35.85 -7.90 -6.06
N LEU A 443 -36.78 -7.31 -6.80
CA LEU A 443 -38.15 -7.05 -6.33
C LEU A 443 -38.89 -8.37 -6.02
N ASP A 444 -38.72 -9.39 -6.86
CA ASP A 444 -39.32 -10.72 -6.68
C ASP A 444 -38.69 -11.55 -5.54
N CYS A 445 -37.56 -11.10 -4.98
CA CYS A 445 -36.99 -11.67 -3.76
C CYS A 445 -37.78 -11.25 -2.51
N GLY A 446 -38.57 -10.17 -2.57
CA GLY A 446 -39.48 -9.77 -1.49
C GLY A 446 -38.81 -9.07 -0.30
N ALA A 447 -37.73 -8.32 -0.54
CA ALA A 447 -37.11 -7.48 0.49
C ALA A 447 -37.98 -6.26 0.85
N ASP A 448 -37.80 -5.74 2.07
CA ASP A 448 -38.55 -4.56 2.54
C ASP A 448 -38.14 -3.29 1.77
N GLU A 449 -36.87 -3.19 1.38
CA GLU A 449 -36.34 -2.11 0.55
C GLU A 449 -35.40 -2.67 -0.54
N VAL A 450 -35.57 -2.19 -1.77
CA VAL A 450 -34.63 -2.45 -2.88
C VAL A 450 -33.98 -1.12 -3.27
N HIS A 451 -32.65 -1.10 -3.17
CA HIS A 451 -31.81 0.04 -3.53
C HIS A 451 -31.17 -0.23 -4.89
N ALA A 452 -31.06 0.80 -5.70
CA ALA A 452 -30.48 0.72 -7.03
C ALA A 452 -29.52 1.90 -7.21
N MET A 453 -28.26 1.58 -7.49
CA MET A 453 -27.20 2.56 -7.54
C MET A 453 -26.43 2.49 -8.85
N ASP A 454 -26.21 3.65 -9.47
CA ASP A 454 -25.38 3.78 -10.66
C ASP A 454 -24.57 5.08 -10.62
N ALA A 455 -23.48 5.12 -11.36
CA ALA A 455 -22.66 6.32 -11.51
C ALA A 455 -23.26 7.31 -12.54
N SER A 456 -24.14 6.85 -13.43
CA SER A 456 -24.83 7.64 -14.45
C SER A 456 -26.25 8.02 -14.00
N THR A 457 -26.55 9.32 -14.03
CA THR A 457 -27.94 9.79 -13.81
C THR A 457 -28.85 9.37 -14.96
N HIS A 458 -28.35 9.39 -16.20
CA HIS A 458 -29.10 9.03 -17.39
C HIS A 458 -29.54 7.55 -17.39
N ALA A 459 -28.69 6.65 -16.89
CA ALA A 459 -29.04 5.25 -16.71
C ALA A 459 -30.26 5.09 -15.78
N LEU A 460 -30.22 5.75 -14.61
CA LEU A 460 -31.32 5.71 -13.64
C LEU A 460 -32.61 6.34 -14.19
N GLU A 461 -32.50 7.39 -15.01
CA GLU A 461 -33.65 8.04 -15.66
C GLU A 461 -34.35 7.15 -16.69
N LYS A 462 -33.69 6.11 -17.20
CA LYS A 462 -34.28 5.15 -18.14
C LYS A 462 -35.02 3.99 -17.47
N ILE A 463 -34.75 3.72 -16.20
CA ILE A 463 -35.48 2.70 -15.43
C ILE A 463 -36.99 2.97 -15.55
N PRO A 464 -37.87 2.02 -15.90
CA PRO A 464 -39.30 2.28 -16.05
C PRO A 464 -39.93 2.95 -14.82
N ALA A 465 -40.80 3.95 -15.03
CA ALA A 465 -41.42 4.70 -13.93
C ALA A 465 -42.22 3.82 -12.95
N SER A 466 -42.78 2.71 -13.44
CA SER A 466 -43.47 1.69 -12.63
C SER A 466 -42.56 0.97 -11.64
N LEU A 467 -41.26 0.84 -11.96
CA LEU A 467 -40.26 0.27 -11.07
C LEU A 467 -39.72 1.33 -10.12
N ARG A 468 -39.45 2.56 -10.59
CA ARG A 468 -38.87 3.63 -9.74
C ARG A 468 -39.65 3.90 -8.46
N SER A 469 -40.98 3.78 -8.48
CA SER A 469 -41.81 3.96 -7.29
C SER A 469 -41.60 2.90 -6.20
N GLN A 470 -40.93 1.79 -6.52
CA GLN A 470 -40.64 0.67 -5.62
C GLN A 470 -39.16 0.64 -5.19
N LEU A 471 -38.36 1.62 -5.62
CA LEU A 471 -36.90 1.60 -5.48
C LEU A 471 -36.38 2.82 -4.72
N GLN A 472 -35.25 2.63 -4.03
CA GLN A 472 -34.42 3.70 -3.53
C GLN A 472 -33.28 3.95 -4.50
N LEU A 473 -33.43 4.95 -5.38
CA LEU A 473 -32.43 5.28 -6.40
C LEU A 473 -31.31 6.14 -5.82
N ARG A 474 -30.06 5.84 -6.18
CA ARG A 474 -28.89 6.63 -5.77
C ARG A 474 -27.89 6.79 -6.92
N VAL A 475 -27.52 8.03 -7.21
CA VAL A 475 -26.35 8.32 -8.06
C VAL A 475 -25.10 8.32 -7.18
N GLY A 476 -24.05 7.60 -7.55
CA GLY A 476 -22.76 7.69 -6.87
C GLY A 476 -21.73 6.66 -7.30
N ASP A 477 -20.57 6.71 -6.63
CA ASP A 477 -19.43 5.83 -6.89
C ASP A 477 -19.50 4.55 -6.04
N LEU A 478 -19.39 3.38 -6.69
CA LEU A 478 -19.41 2.09 -6.02
C LEU A 478 -18.19 1.86 -5.11
N ALA A 479 -17.07 2.56 -5.32
CA ALA A 479 -15.92 2.53 -4.42
C ALA A 479 -16.16 3.35 -3.13
N ALA A 480 -17.21 4.18 -3.08
CA ALA A 480 -17.57 5.01 -1.95
C ALA A 480 -19.08 5.25 -1.90
N THR A 481 -19.84 4.18 -1.63
CA THR A 481 -21.30 4.18 -1.77
C THR A 481 -22.03 5.15 -0.83
N GLY A 482 -21.39 5.47 0.30
CA GLY A 482 -21.95 6.32 1.34
C GLY A 482 -23.17 5.69 2.05
N PHE A 483 -23.34 4.36 1.95
CA PHE A 483 -24.23 3.63 2.84
C PHE A 483 -23.51 3.31 4.16
N PRO A 484 -24.24 3.11 5.27
CA PRO A 484 -23.65 2.61 6.51
C PRO A 484 -23.03 1.22 6.30
N GLY A 485 -22.06 0.85 7.15
CA GLY A 485 -21.58 -0.52 7.22
C GLY A 485 -22.71 -1.49 7.63
N GLU A 486 -22.65 -2.72 7.14
CA GLU A 486 -23.61 -3.81 7.47
C GLU A 486 -25.08 -3.43 7.19
N HIS A 487 -25.32 -2.75 6.06
CA HIS A 487 -26.62 -2.22 5.68
C HIS A 487 -27.48 -3.19 4.84
N PHE A 488 -26.87 -3.95 3.93
CA PHE A 488 -27.56 -4.80 2.95
C PHE A 488 -27.50 -6.29 3.30
N ASP A 489 -28.58 -7.02 3.05
CA ASP A 489 -28.64 -8.49 3.23
C ASP A 489 -28.06 -9.23 2.02
N ALA A 490 -28.28 -8.70 0.82
CA ALA A 490 -27.59 -9.16 -0.39
C ALA A 490 -27.39 -8.03 -1.42
N ILE A 491 -26.39 -8.21 -2.28
CA ILE A 491 -25.97 -7.26 -3.31
C ILE A 491 -25.83 -8.01 -4.64
N THR A 492 -26.23 -7.39 -5.75
CA THR A 492 -25.90 -7.81 -7.11
C THR A 492 -24.87 -6.85 -7.72
N LEU A 493 -23.90 -7.40 -8.45
CA LEU A 493 -22.87 -6.68 -9.21
C LEU A 493 -22.72 -7.37 -10.58
N LEU A 494 -23.68 -7.11 -11.47
CA LEU A 494 -23.92 -7.90 -12.69
C LEU A 494 -23.52 -7.12 -13.95
N ASP A 495 -22.65 -7.69 -14.77
CA ASP A 495 -22.07 -7.01 -15.95
C ASP A 495 -21.37 -5.67 -15.61
N VAL A 496 -20.80 -5.60 -14.39
CA VAL A 496 -20.10 -4.41 -13.88
C VAL A 496 -18.63 -4.70 -13.66
N PHE A 497 -18.27 -5.92 -13.22
CA PHE A 497 -16.94 -6.23 -12.71
C PHE A 497 -15.83 -5.91 -13.73
N GLU A 498 -16.06 -6.29 -14.98
CA GLU A 498 -15.21 -6.04 -16.14
C GLU A 498 -15.04 -4.55 -16.47
N THR A 499 -15.95 -3.68 -15.99
CA THR A 499 -15.88 -2.24 -16.24
C THR A 499 -15.13 -1.47 -15.15
N LEU A 500 -14.65 -2.14 -14.09
CA LEU A 500 -14.06 -1.52 -12.89
C LEU A 500 -12.51 -1.45 -12.99
N PRO A 501 -11.91 -0.26 -13.20
CA PRO A 501 -10.46 -0.09 -13.18
C PRO A 501 -9.86 -0.26 -11.78
N ASN A 502 -10.69 -0.12 -10.74
CA ASN A 502 -10.35 -0.15 -9.30
C ASN A 502 -11.18 -1.20 -8.54
N ALA A 503 -11.39 -2.38 -9.13
CA ALA A 503 -12.25 -3.44 -8.58
C ALA A 503 -12.01 -3.74 -7.09
N GLU A 504 -10.76 -3.67 -6.61
CA GLU A 504 -10.42 -3.92 -5.21
C GLU A 504 -11.08 -2.92 -4.24
N ALA A 505 -11.16 -1.64 -4.62
CA ALA A 505 -11.79 -0.60 -3.81
C ALA A 505 -13.31 -0.80 -3.75
N VAL A 506 -13.92 -1.15 -4.89
CA VAL A 506 -15.34 -1.47 -4.97
C VAL A 506 -15.66 -2.70 -4.12
N LEU A 507 -14.92 -3.80 -4.27
CA LEU A 507 -15.14 -5.01 -3.48
C LEU A 507 -14.99 -4.77 -1.98
N ALA A 508 -14.04 -3.94 -1.55
CA ALA A 508 -13.87 -3.57 -0.15
C ALA A 508 -15.09 -2.79 0.39
N GLU A 509 -15.63 -1.86 -0.38
CA GLU A 509 -16.83 -1.10 0.01
C GLU A 509 -18.08 -1.99 0.00
N LEU A 510 -18.26 -2.85 -1.01
CA LEU A 510 -19.36 -3.82 -1.03
C LEU A 510 -19.29 -4.78 0.16
N TYR A 511 -18.09 -5.24 0.53
CA TYR A 511 -17.89 -6.05 1.74
C TYR A 511 -18.30 -5.28 3.00
N HIS A 512 -17.91 -4.02 3.11
CA HIS A 512 -18.22 -3.15 4.25
C HIS A 512 -19.73 -2.94 4.43
N VAL A 513 -20.48 -2.65 3.35
CA VAL A 513 -21.92 -2.38 3.41
C VAL A 513 -22.77 -3.65 3.47
N LEU A 514 -22.23 -4.82 3.14
CA LEU A 514 -22.93 -6.10 3.25
C LEU A 514 -22.95 -6.59 4.71
N LYS A 515 -24.09 -7.08 5.20
CA LYS A 515 -24.23 -7.65 6.55
C LYS A 515 -23.39 -8.94 6.70
N PRO A 516 -22.92 -9.29 7.92
CA PRO A 516 -22.36 -10.60 8.19
C PRO A 516 -23.35 -11.73 7.83
N GLY A 517 -22.90 -12.69 7.02
CA GLY A 517 -23.73 -13.76 6.44
C GLY A 517 -24.51 -13.35 5.19
N GLY A 518 -24.43 -12.09 4.76
CA GLY A 518 -25.04 -11.60 3.52
C GLY A 518 -24.34 -12.12 2.27
N LEU A 519 -25.01 -11.97 1.12
CA LEU A 519 -24.56 -12.51 -0.18
C LEU A 519 -24.19 -11.42 -1.17
N LEU A 520 -23.15 -11.66 -1.97
CA LEU A 520 -22.84 -10.90 -3.18
C LEU A 520 -22.92 -11.85 -4.37
N LEU A 521 -23.73 -11.51 -5.36
CA LEU A 521 -23.82 -12.20 -6.64
C LEU A 521 -23.18 -11.34 -7.73
N CYS A 522 -22.17 -11.87 -8.41
CA CYS A 522 -21.52 -11.20 -9.53
C CYS A 522 -21.27 -12.18 -10.68
N ASN A 523 -21.09 -11.63 -11.88
CA ASN A 523 -20.65 -12.40 -13.05
C ASN A 523 -19.44 -11.72 -13.70
N ILE A 524 -18.62 -12.55 -14.31
CA ILE A 524 -17.42 -12.17 -15.04
C ILE A 524 -17.54 -12.75 -16.45
N PRO A 525 -17.59 -11.94 -17.50
CA PRO A 525 -17.56 -12.43 -18.88
C PRO A 525 -16.36 -13.35 -19.13
N GLY A 526 -16.60 -14.51 -19.73
CA GLY A 526 -15.55 -15.47 -20.10
C GLY A 526 -14.78 -15.03 -21.33
N HIS A 527 -13.57 -15.55 -21.57
CA HIS A 527 -12.77 -15.17 -22.75
C HIS A 527 -13.47 -15.49 -24.09
N ASP A 528 -14.40 -16.43 -24.06
CA ASP A 528 -15.21 -16.92 -25.17
C ASP A 528 -16.57 -16.21 -25.28
N ASP A 529 -16.87 -15.27 -24.39
CA ASP A 529 -17.94 -14.29 -24.56
C ASP A 529 -17.47 -13.23 -25.57
N GLY A 530 -18.39 -12.68 -26.35
CA GLY A 530 -18.05 -11.60 -27.25
C GLY A 530 -18.70 -10.31 -26.81
N VAL A 531 -17.93 -9.36 -26.29
CA VAL A 531 -18.45 -8.04 -25.96
C VAL A 531 -18.95 -7.37 -27.24
N ALA A 532 -20.27 -7.20 -27.35
CA ALA A 532 -20.96 -6.56 -28.46
C ALA A 532 -20.55 -7.07 -29.87
N GLY A 533 -20.29 -8.39 -29.98
CA GLY A 533 -20.03 -9.07 -31.26
C GLY A 533 -18.56 -9.21 -31.66
N GLN A 534 -17.61 -8.75 -30.83
CA GLN A 534 -16.18 -9.01 -31.01
C GLN A 534 -15.75 -10.21 -30.15
N ASP A 535 -15.03 -11.17 -30.73
CA ASP A 535 -14.50 -12.33 -30.00
C ASP A 535 -13.37 -11.87 -29.06
N MET A 536 -13.57 -11.99 -27.74
CA MET A 536 -12.59 -11.52 -26.75
C MET A 536 -11.26 -12.29 -26.82
N ARG A 537 -11.21 -13.48 -27.44
CA ARG A 537 -9.96 -14.21 -27.70
C ARG A 537 -9.02 -13.49 -28.66
N GLU A 538 -9.56 -12.61 -29.51
CA GLU A 538 -8.78 -11.86 -30.49
C GLU A 538 -8.19 -10.56 -29.92
N ILE A 539 -8.61 -10.14 -28.72
CA ILE A 539 -8.32 -8.80 -28.19
C ILE A 539 -6.97 -8.76 -27.43
N GLY A 540 -6.54 -9.84 -26.79
CA GLY A 540 -5.23 -9.95 -26.11
C GLY A 540 -5.04 -9.02 -24.89
N ASP A 541 -4.39 -9.53 -23.85
CA ASP A 541 -4.02 -8.89 -22.57
C ASP A 541 -5.15 -8.53 -21.55
N ASP A 542 -4.77 -8.42 -20.27
CA ASP A 542 -5.62 -8.31 -19.05
C ASP A 542 -6.63 -7.13 -19.03
N SER A 543 -6.44 -6.09 -19.83
CA SER A 543 -7.40 -4.99 -19.96
C SER A 543 -7.23 -4.23 -21.25
N PHE A 544 -8.33 -3.78 -21.86
CA PHE A 544 -8.34 -3.10 -23.14
C PHE A 544 -9.39 -1.98 -23.19
N LEU A 545 -9.29 -1.13 -24.21
CA LEU A 545 -10.32 -0.14 -24.53
C LEU A 545 -11.26 -0.70 -25.61
N TYR A 546 -12.48 -1.04 -25.25
CA TYR A 546 -13.51 -1.40 -26.22
C TYR A 546 -13.93 -0.17 -27.04
N GLN A 547 -13.94 -0.31 -28.38
CA GLN A 547 -14.20 0.78 -29.35
C GLN A 547 -13.34 2.06 -29.16
N SER A 548 -12.18 1.97 -28.50
CA SER A 548 -11.38 3.12 -28.07
C SER A 548 -12.06 4.07 -27.06
N THR A 549 -13.15 3.64 -26.42
CA THR A 549 -14.01 4.50 -25.59
C THR A 549 -14.22 3.95 -24.18
N TYR A 550 -14.47 2.64 -24.04
CA TYR A 550 -14.84 2.03 -22.76
C TYR A 550 -13.69 1.19 -22.20
N TYR A 551 -13.41 1.31 -20.91
CA TYR A 551 -12.47 0.43 -20.22
C TYR A 551 -13.15 -0.91 -19.93
N TYR A 552 -12.47 -1.98 -20.34
CA TYR A 552 -12.82 -3.36 -20.02
C TYR A 552 -11.59 -4.09 -19.48
N ARG A 553 -11.77 -4.81 -18.38
CA ARG A 553 -10.79 -5.70 -17.77
C ARG A 553 -11.21 -7.13 -18.00
N PHE A 554 -10.35 -7.88 -18.67
CA PHE A 554 -10.46 -9.31 -18.73
C PHE A 554 -9.81 -9.91 -17.47
N ILE A 555 -10.48 -10.87 -16.86
CA ILE A 555 -9.92 -11.56 -15.70
C ILE A 555 -10.31 -13.04 -15.76
N GLU A 556 -9.31 -13.90 -15.62
CA GLU A 556 -9.55 -15.34 -15.52
C GLU A 556 -10.44 -15.63 -14.29
N PRO A 557 -11.41 -16.55 -14.40
CA PRO A 557 -12.34 -16.88 -13.31
C PRO A 557 -11.65 -17.15 -11.96
N GLU A 558 -10.51 -17.85 -11.98
CA GLU A 558 -9.72 -18.16 -10.79
C GLU A 558 -9.12 -16.89 -10.15
N ALA A 559 -8.66 -15.95 -10.97
CA ALA A 559 -8.12 -14.69 -10.50
C ALA A 559 -9.21 -13.79 -9.91
N ALA A 560 -10.40 -13.77 -10.51
CA ALA A 560 -11.53 -13.04 -9.97
C ALA A 560 -12.04 -13.64 -8.65
N GLN A 561 -12.05 -14.97 -8.54
CA GLN A 561 -12.33 -15.65 -7.28
C GLN A 561 -11.32 -15.25 -6.20
N LEU A 562 -10.02 -15.23 -6.51
CA LEU A 562 -8.97 -14.79 -5.59
C LEU A 562 -9.14 -13.33 -5.16
N LEU A 563 -9.58 -12.43 -6.06
CA LEU A 563 -9.87 -11.04 -5.68
C LEU A 563 -11.01 -10.93 -4.66
N LEU A 564 -12.07 -11.72 -4.82
CA LEU A 564 -13.18 -11.78 -3.87
C LEU A 564 -12.75 -12.38 -2.53
N GLU A 565 -11.94 -13.44 -2.55
CA GLU A 565 -11.37 -14.05 -1.34
C GLU A 565 -10.44 -13.07 -0.60
N ASN A 566 -9.59 -12.33 -1.33
CA ASN A 566 -8.72 -11.30 -0.77
C ASN A 566 -9.51 -10.10 -0.19
N ALA A 567 -10.68 -9.79 -0.74
CA ALA A 567 -11.62 -8.82 -0.16
C ALA A 567 -12.36 -9.35 1.09
N GLY A 568 -12.16 -10.63 1.43
CA GLY A 568 -12.69 -11.26 2.65
C GLY A 568 -13.96 -12.10 2.43
N PHE A 569 -14.39 -12.33 1.19
CA PHE A 569 -15.57 -13.15 0.91
C PHE A 569 -15.26 -14.65 0.86
N GLU A 570 -16.24 -15.47 1.22
CA GLU A 570 -16.23 -16.94 1.05
C GLU A 570 -17.06 -17.34 -0.18
N VAL A 571 -16.53 -18.22 -1.02
CA VAL A 571 -17.23 -18.70 -2.21
C VAL A 571 -18.33 -19.69 -1.83
N VAL A 572 -19.57 -19.38 -2.22
CA VAL A 572 -20.75 -20.24 -2.04
C VAL A 572 -21.09 -21.01 -3.31
N HIS A 573 -20.98 -20.35 -4.46
CA HIS A 573 -21.19 -20.94 -5.78
C HIS A 573 -20.19 -20.36 -6.77
N SER A 574 -19.70 -21.20 -7.67
CA SER A 574 -18.81 -20.83 -8.76
C SER A 574 -19.17 -21.69 -9.97
N GLY A 575 -19.47 -21.07 -11.11
CA GLY A 575 -19.75 -21.84 -12.31
C GLY A 575 -20.01 -21.02 -13.57
N ARG A 576 -19.57 -21.58 -14.70
CA ARG A 576 -19.83 -21.06 -16.05
C ARG A 576 -21.32 -21.12 -16.39
N ARG A 577 -21.81 -20.09 -17.08
CA ARG A 577 -23.16 -19.97 -17.63
C ARG A 577 -23.06 -19.52 -19.07
N GLU A 578 -24.02 -19.98 -19.88
CA GLU A 578 -24.11 -19.67 -21.29
C GLU A 578 -25.57 -19.41 -21.65
N TRP A 579 -25.84 -18.32 -22.35
CA TRP A 579 -27.18 -17.97 -22.82
C TRP A 579 -27.12 -17.25 -24.16
N ARG A 580 -28.25 -17.17 -24.86
CA ARG A 580 -28.33 -16.46 -26.15
C ARG A 580 -29.23 -15.26 -26.05
N GLU A 581 -28.83 -14.22 -26.74
CA GLU A 581 -29.60 -13.00 -26.87
C GLU A 581 -29.83 -12.64 -28.34
N ALA A 582 -31.03 -12.14 -28.60
CA ALA A 582 -31.41 -11.67 -29.92
C ALA A 582 -30.57 -10.44 -30.34
N PRO A 583 -30.53 -10.14 -31.65
CA PRO A 583 -29.99 -8.87 -32.14
C PRO A 583 -30.61 -7.67 -31.43
N HIS A 584 -29.78 -6.68 -31.13
CA HIS A 584 -30.14 -5.41 -30.52
C HIS A 584 -29.85 -4.27 -31.50
N PRO A 585 -30.85 -3.79 -32.26
CA PRO A 585 -30.65 -2.71 -33.24
C PRO A 585 -30.01 -1.48 -32.60
N GLY A 586 -28.89 -1.01 -33.16
CA GLY A 586 -28.13 0.14 -32.65
C GLY A 586 -27.02 -0.20 -31.64
N PHE A 587 -26.90 -1.47 -31.22
CA PHE A 587 -25.82 -1.94 -30.35
C PHE A 587 -25.14 -3.21 -30.90
N ARG A 588 -25.92 -4.21 -31.34
CA ARG A 588 -25.42 -5.49 -31.89
C ARG A 588 -26.39 -6.05 -32.94
N ASP A 589 -25.95 -6.15 -34.19
CA ASP A 589 -26.83 -6.53 -35.31
C ASP A 589 -27.05 -8.05 -35.48
N GLU A 590 -26.34 -8.88 -34.72
CA GLU A 590 -26.39 -10.35 -34.79
C GLU A 590 -26.82 -11.01 -33.46
N GLU A 591 -27.34 -12.24 -33.55
CA GLU A 591 -27.59 -13.07 -32.36
C GLU A 591 -26.26 -13.41 -31.69
N HIS A 592 -26.23 -13.38 -30.37
CA HIS A 592 -25.00 -13.54 -29.62
C HIS A 592 -25.14 -14.57 -28.52
N THR A 593 -24.09 -15.38 -28.35
CA THR A 593 -23.99 -16.34 -27.26
C THR A 593 -23.12 -15.74 -26.18
N HIS A 594 -23.73 -15.41 -25.06
CA HIS A 594 -23.03 -14.92 -23.89
C HIS A 594 -22.42 -16.06 -23.09
N VAL A 595 -21.23 -15.85 -22.55
CA VAL A 595 -20.56 -16.76 -21.63
C VAL A 595 -20.07 -15.99 -20.42
N SER A 596 -20.56 -16.33 -19.22
CA SER A 596 -20.05 -15.70 -17.99
C SER A 596 -19.77 -16.73 -16.92
N HIS A 597 -18.72 -16.48 -16.16
CA HIS A 597 -18.49 -17.18 -14.91
C HIS A 597 -19.25 -16.46 -13.79
N VAL A 598 -20.16 -17.17 -13.14
CA VAL A 598 -21.04 -16.62 -12.10
C VAL A 598 -20.54 -17.05 -10.72
N LEU A 599 -20.32 -16.06 -9.85
CA LEU A 599 -19.86 -16.24 -8.48
C LEU A 599 -20.92 -15.73 -7.51
N LEU A 600 -21.38 -16.63 -6.63
CA LEU A 600 -22.10 -16.25 -5.42
C LEU A 600 -21.12 -16.37 -4.27
N VAL A 601 -20.87 -15.26 -3.58
CA VAL A 601 -19.98 -15.22 -2.43
C VAL A 601 -20.71 -14.70 -1.20
N ARG A 602 -20.16 -14.98 -0.02
CA ARG A 602 -20.74 -14.63 1.27
C ARG A 602 -19.75 -13.85 2.11
N ARG A 603 -20.23 -12.83 2.82
CA ARG A 603 -19.44 -12.24 3.91
C ARG A 603 -19.49 -13.19 5.12
N PRO A 604 -18.35 -13.69 5.64
CA PRO A 604 -18.35 -14.62 6.75
C PRO A 604 -19.16 -14.08 7.95
N PRO A 605 -19.92 -14.93 8.65
CA PRO A 605 -20.57 -14.51 9.88
C PRO A 605 -19.50 -14.15 10.91
N GLN A 606 -19.70 -13.06 11.68
CA GLN A 606 -18.81 -12.75 12.80
C GLN A 606 -18.86 -13.92 13.80
N HIS A 607 -17.76 -14.65 13.97
CA HIS A 607 -17.62 -15.57 15.08
C HIS A 607 -17.68 -14.73 16.36
N ARG A 608 -18.75 -14.91 17.15
CA ARG A 608 -18.73 -14.51 18.57
C ARG A 608 -17.80 -15.50 19.29
N GLY A 609 -16.51 -15.20 19.27
CA GLY A 609 -15.45 -15.86 20.02
C GLY A 609 -14.72 -14.83 20.85
#